data_AF-C1ASF7-F1
#
_entry.id   AF-C1ASF7-F1
#
_cell.length_a   1.000
_cell.length_b   1.000
_cell.length_c   1.000
_cell.angle_alpha   90.00
_cell.angle_beta   90.00
_cell.angle_gamma   90.00
#
_symmetry.space_group_name_H-M   'P 1'
#
loop_
_entity.id
_entity.type
_entity.pdbx_description
1 polymer ?
#
loop_
_entity_poly.entity_id
_entity_poly.type
_entity_poly.pdbx_seq_one_letter_code
_entity_poly.pdbx_strand_id
1 'polypeptide(L)'
;MGSDLGGRFGPDAEVAGHLLALVSEHRYPALGRELSSLMAPPDPAAGGGSCYGGVLAWLTGAIADVAVARLGPAAQDESFILEVRTAAGQLVDARKLPPRQARVARSVLALLAGDRAAARVHLGAAEREPDSQVRVTTLIEALTWLNALLDAPTPALPDPPPQ
;
A
#
# COMPACT_ATOMS: atom_id res chain seq x y z
N MET A 1 -26.41 7.34 -0.59
CA MET A 1 -26.94 6.16 0.14
C MET A 1 -26.37 4.93 -0.54
N GLY A 2 -25.51 4.08 0.02
CA GLY A 2 -24.78 3.98 1.27
C GLY A 2 -23.85 2.75 1.13
N SER A 3 -22.70 2.75 1.82
CA SER A 3 -21.71 1.65 1.95
C SER A 3 -20.90 1.34 0.69
N ASP A 4 -19.59 1.59 0.65
CA ASP A 4 -18.58 0.57 1.01
C ASP A 4 -17.27 1.20 1.56
N LEU A 5 -17.40 2.08 2.55
CA LEU A 5 -16.31 2.35 3.50
C LEU A 5 -16.37 1.43 4.73
N GLY A 6 -17.25 0.42 4.70
CA GLY A 6 -17.37 -0.62 5.74
C GLY A 6 -16.21 -1.61 5.81
N GLY A 7 -15.27 -1.56 4.86
CA GLY A 7 -14.12 -2.47 4.79
C GLY A 7 -12.98 -2.18 5.77
N ARG A 8 -13.08 -1.17 6.64
CA ARG A 8 -12.01 -0.86 7.62
C ARG A 8 -11.84 -1.93 8.70
N PHE A 9 -12.77 -2.89 8.83
CA PHE A 9 -12.72 -3.99 9.81
C PHE A 9 -13.12 -5.34 9.17
N GLY A 10 -12.59 -5.64 7.99
CA GLY A 10 -12.73 -6.97 7.37
C GLY A 10 -11.58 -7.91 7.76
N PRO A 11 -11.67 -9.21 7.43
CA PRO A 11 -10.60 -10.19 7.67
C PRO A 11 -9.26 -9.76 7.04
N ASP A 12 -9.31 -9.04 5.92
CA ASP A 12 -8.12 -8.51 5.25
C ASP A 12 -7.38 -7.45 6.08
N ALA A 13 -8.12 -6.62 6.85
CA ALA A 13 -7.55 -5.61 7.72
C ALA A 13 -6.83 -6.25 8.92
N GLU A 14 -7.41 -7.31 9.49
CA GLU A 14 -6.81 -8.08 10.57
C GLU A 14 -5.51 -8.75 10.11
N VAL A 15 -5.53 -9.39 8.94
CA VAL A 15 -4.33 -9.98 8.33
C VAL A 15 -3.28 -8.91 8.04
N ALA A 16 -3.66 -7.78 7.44
CA ALA A 16 -2.72 -6.70 7.15
C ALA A 16 -2.08 -6.11 8.42
N GLY A 17 -2.88 -5.89 9.47
CA GLY A 17 -2.42 -5.44 10.78
C GLY A 17 -1.49 -6.45 11.45
N HIS A 18 -1.80 -7.75 11.34
CA HIS A 18 -0.93 -8.82 11.83
C HIS A 18 0.43 -8.85 11.11
N LEU A 19 0.43 -8.78 9.77
CA LEU A 19 1.65 -8.72 8.97
C LEU A 19 2.50 -7.50 9.34
N LEU A 20 1.87 -6.34 9.53
CA LEU A 20 2.55 -5.12 9.94
C LEU A 20 3.20 -5.28 11.32
N ALA A 21 2.50 -5.86 12.30
CA ALA A 21 3.07 -6.14 13.61
C ALA A 21 4.30 -7.06 13.53
N LEU A 22 4.25 -8.10 12.69
CA LEU A 22 5.41 -8.98 12.47
C LEU A 22 6.62 -8.24 11.87
N VAL A 23 6.38 -7.27 10.98
CA VAL A 23 7.44 -6.41 10.42
C VAL A 23 8.02 -5.50 11.49
N SER A 24 7.19 -4.79 12.26
CA SER A 24 7.64 -3.88 13.32
C SER A 24 8.39 -4.61 14.44
N GLU A 25 7.98 -5.83 14.79
CA GLU A 25 8.62 -6.69 15.79
C GLU A 25 9.83 -7.47 15.24
N HIS A 26 10.19 -7.28 13.97
CA HIS A 26 11.30 -7.98 13.31
C HIS A 26 11.17 -9.52 13.33
N ARG A 27 9.93 -10.04 13.33
CA ARG A 27 9.62 -11.49 13.41
C ARG A 27 9.60 -12.13 12.02
N TYR A 28 10.69 -11.98 11.28
CA TYR A 28 10.79 -12.41 9.87
C TYR A 28 10.47 -13.89 9.61
N PRO A 29 10.85 -14.86 10.47
CA PRO A 29 10.46 -16.25 10.25
C PRO A 29 8.93 -16.48 10.31
N ALA A 30 8.23 -15.75 11.19
CA ALA A 30 6.77 -15.79 11.25
C ALA A 30 6.15 -15.10 10.03
N LEU A 31 6.68 -13.94 9.65
CA LEU A 31 6.26 -13.20 8.46
C LEU A 31 6.37 -14.07 7.19
N GLY A 32 7.47 -14.80 7.02
CA GLY A 32 7.66 -15.69 5.87
C GLY A 32 6.59 -16.78 5.77
N ARG A 33 6.14 -17.33 6.91
CA ARG A 33 5.05 -18.34 6.94
C ARG A 33 3.70 -17.74 6.55
N GLU A 34 3.37 -16.56 7.08
CA GLU A 34 2.12 -15.87 6.75
C GLU A 34 2.07 -15.43 5.29
N LEU A 35 3.18 -14.89 4.77
CA LEU A 35 3.27 -14.54 3.34
C LEU A 35 3.12 -15.78 2.45
N SER A 36 3.69 -16.92 2.86
CA SER A 36 3.55 -18.17 2.11
C SER A 36 2.10 -18.66 2.07
N SER A 37 1.34 -18.51 3.16
CA SER A 37 -0.08 -18.88 3.21
C SER A 37 -0.92 -17.99 2.27
N LEU A 38 -0.64 -16.70 2.22
CA LEU A 38 -1.32 -15.73 1.35
C LEU A 38 -1.06 -15.94 -0.14
N MET A 39 0.09 -16.54 -0.48
CA MET A 39 0.43 -16.85 -1.86
C MET A 39 -0.13 -18.19 -2.35
N ALA A 40 -0.61 -19.04 -1.44
CA ALA A 40 -1.25 -20.29 -1.82
C ALA A 40 -2.43 -19.98 -2.77
N PRO A 41 -2.63 -20.80 -3.82
CA PRO A 41 -3.78 -20.63 -4.70
C PRO A 41 -5.07 -20.64 -3.86
N PRO A 42 -6.06 -19.80 -4.21
CA PRO A 42 -7.31 -19.76 -3.47
C PRO A 42 -7.93 -21.16 -3.47
N ASP A 43 -8.24 -21.68 -2.28
CA ASP A 43 -8.93 -22.96 -2.15
C ASP A 43 -10.36 -22.80 -2.68
N PRO A 44 -10.73 -23.50 -3.78
CA PRO A 44 -12.08 -23.41 -4.32
C PRO A 44 -13.16 -23.88 -3.34
N ALA A 45 -12.81 -24.66 -2.31
CA ALA A 45 -13.74 -25.09 -1.26
C ALA A 45 -13.94 -24.05 -0.15
N ALA A 46 -13.04 -23.07 0.00
CA ALA A 46 -13.07 -22.10 1.09
C ALA A 46 -13.99 -20.90 0.82
N GLY A 47 -14.57 -20.77 -0.38
CA GLY A 47 -15.57 -19.73 -0.72
C GLY A 47 -15.09 -18.27 -0.67
N GLY A 48 -13.91 -18.00 -0.12
CA GLY A 48 -13.25 -16.70 -0.06
C GLY A 48 -12.21 -16.58 -1.17
N GLY A 49 -12.30 -15.52 -1.98
CA GLY A 49 -11.22 -15.12 -2.88
C GLY A 49 -9.90 -14.93 -2.11
N SER A 50 -8.77 -14.94 -2.80
CA SER A 50 -7.47 -14.85 -2.11
C SER A 50 -7.40 -13.56 -1.29
N CYS A 51 -7.10 -13.66 0.02
CA CYS A 51 -6.95 -12.50 0.90
C CYS A 51 -5.85 -11.53 0.41
N TYR A 52 -4.98 -11.96 -0.50
CA TYR A 52 -3.94 -11.12 -1.11
C TYR A 52 -4.46 -9.80 -1.67
N GLY A 53 -5.52 -9.83 -2.48
CA GLY A 53 -6.06 -8.63 -3.12
C GLY A 53 -6.60 -7.62 -2.09
N GLY A 54 -7.36 -8.12 -1.12
CA GLY A 54 -7.92 -7.33 -0.03
C GLY A 54 -6.85 -6.76 0.90
N VAL A 55 -5.87 -7.57 1.30
CA VAL A 55 -4.72 -7.13 2.13
C VAL A 55 -3.92 -6.06 1.42
N LEU A 56 -3.60 -6.22 0.12
CA LEU A 56 -2.86 -5.22 -0.64
C LEU A 56 -3.65 -3.91 -0.80
N ALA A 57 -4.95 -4.00 -1.05
CA ALA A 57 -5.83 -2.82 -1.10
C ALA A 57 -5.88 -2.09 0.24
N TRP A 58 -5.95 -2.83 1.36
CA TRP A 58 -5.92 -2.26 2.70
C TRP A 58 -4.60 -1.53 2.97
N LEU A 59 -3.46 -2.17 2.68
CA LEU A 59 -2.14 -1.58 2.91
C LEU A 59 -1.92 -0.31 2.08
N THR A 60 -2.28 -0.32 0.79
CA THR A 60 -2.16 0.86 -0.07
C THR A 60 -3.07 2.00 0.37
N GLY A 61 -4.28 1.68 0.83
CA GLY A 61 -5.20 2.63 1.47
C GLY A 61 -4.60 3.23 2.73
N ALA A 62 -4.05 2.40 3.62
CA ALA A 62 -3.43 2.84 4.86
C ALA A 62 -2.22 3.75 4.62
N ILE A 63 -1.38 3.45 3.61
CA ILE A 63 -0.28 4.34 3.23
C ILE A 63 -0.80 5.73 2.82
N ALA A 64 -1.83 5.78 1.97
CA ALA A 64 -2.41 7.05 1.54
C ALA A 64 -3.05 7.82 2.70
N ASP A 65 -3.81 7.13 3.56
CA ASP A 65 -4.45 7.72 4.74
C ASP A 65 -3.41 8.30 5.72
N VAL A 66 -2.32 7.57 6.00
CA VAL A 66 -1.24 8.04 6.87
C VAL A 66 -0.49 9.22 6.24
N ALA A 67 -0.27 9.19 4.92
CA ALA A 67 0.38 10.30 4.21
C ALA A 67 -0.46 11.59 4.30
N VAL A 68 -1.77 11.52 4.07
CA VAL A 68 -2.68 12.66 4.24
C VAL A 68 -2.74 13.12 5.69
N ALA A 69 -2.77 12.20 6.65
CA ALA A 69 -2.78 12.55 8.08
C ALA A 69 -1.51 13.30 8.52
N ARG A 70 -0.36 13.04 7.87
CA ARG A 70 0.93 13.65 8.21
C ARG A 70 1.24 14.92 7.41
N LEU A 71 0.84 14.97 6.14
CA LEU A 71 1.20 16.05 5.21
C LEU A 71 0.05 17.01 4.95
N GLY A 72 -1.17 16.68 5.39
CA GLY A 72 -2.39 17.34 4.95
C GLY A 72 -2.86 16.82 3.58
N PRO A 73 -4.09 17.14 3.16
CA PRO A 73 -4.55 16.88 1.80
C PRO A 73 -3.86 17.84 0.82
N ALA A 74 -3.70 17.41 -0.44
CA ALA A 74 -3.23 18.31 -1.50
C ALA A 74 -4.26 19.43 -1.77
N ALA A 75 -3.79 20.67 -1.88
CA ALA A 75 -4.62 21.79 -2.32
C ALA A 75 -4.99 21.68 -3.82
N GLN A 76 -5.83 22.61 -4.30
CA GLN A 76 -6.48 22.56 -5.62
C GLN A 76 -5.52 22.53 -6.83
N ASP A 77 -4.25 22.89 -6.64
CA ASP A 77 -3.20 22.85 -7.68
C ASP A 77 -1.94 22.10 -7.22
N GLU A 78 -2.03 21.37 -6.11
CA GLU A 78 -0.93 20.58 -5.57
C GLU A 78 -1.07 19.12 -5.98
N SER A 79 0.07 18.43 -6.07
CA SER A 79 0.08 16.99 -6.31
C SER A 79 1.13 16.32 -5.46
N PHE A 80 0.79 15.15 -4.94
CA PHE A 80 1.76 14.29 -4.30
C PHE A 80 2.71 13.71 -5.34
N ILE A 81 4.00 13.78 -5.04
CA ILE A 81 5.06 13.16 -5.81
C ILE A 81 5.69 12.09 -4.93
N LEU A 82 5.97 10.94 -5.54
CA LEU A 82 6.73 9.87 -4.91
C LEU A 82 7.98 9.61 -5.72
N GLU A 83 9.13 9.81 -5.10
CA GLU A 83 10.43 9.60 -5.72
C GLU A 83 11.13 8.40 -5.09
N VAL A 84 11.73 7.56 -5.93
CA VAL A 84 12.55 6.44 -5.52
C VAL A 84 14.01 6.77 -5.81
N ARG A 85 14.87 6.59 -4.81
CA ARG A 85 16.31 6.75 -4.97
C ARG A 85 16.93 5.42 -5.39
N THR A 86 17.61 5.39 -6.53
CA THR A 86 18.35 4.21 -6.97
C THR A 86 19.59 3.98 -6.10
N ALA A 87 20.18 2.78 -6.17
CA ALA A 87 21.44 2.49 -5.48
C ALA A 87 22.59 3.41 -5.91
N ALA A 88 22.53 3.99 -7.11
CA ALA A 88 23.47 4.99 -7.60
C ALA A 88 23.17 6.41 -7.08
N GLY A 89 22.17 6.57 -6.21
CA GLY A 89 21.78 7.86 -5.63
C GLY A 89 20.86 8.71 -6.50
N GLN A 90 20.45 8.23 -7.68
CA GLN A 90 19.64 9.00 -8.60
C GLN A 90 18.16 8.96 -8.18
N LEU A 91 17.49 10.12 -8.18
CA LEU A 91 16.05 10.23 -7.93
C LEU A 91 15.27 9.92 -9.21
N VAL A 92 14.27 9.05 -9.09
CA VAL A 92 13.39 8.62 -10.17
C VAL A 92 11.95 8.72 -9.69
N ASP A 93 11.12 9.42 -10.45
CA ASP A 93 9.67 9.44 -10.23
C ASP A 93 9.12 8.01 -10.29
N ALA A 94 8.41 7.60 -9.24
CA ALA A 94 7.86 6.25 -9.14
C ALA A 94 6.89 5.92 -10.28
N ARG A 95 6.28 6.92 -10.93
CA ARG A 95 5.44 6.74 -12.13
C ARG A 95 6.25 6.24 -13.33
N LYS A 96 7.56 6.54 -13.38
CA LYS A 96 8.48 6.12 -14.46
C LYS A 96 9.08 4.74 -14.24
N LEU A 97 8.88 4.13 -13.08
CA LEU A 97 9.33 2.78 -12.82
C LEU A 97 8.57 1.75 -13.69
N PRO A 98 9.21 0.60 -14.00
CA PRO A 98 8.54 -0.50 -14.68
C PRO A 98 7.21 -0.87 -13.99
N PRO A 99 6.14 -1.21 -14.74
CA PRO A 99 4.80 -1.39 -14.18
C PRO A 99 4.71 -2.36 -13.00
N ARG A 100 5.55 -3.41 -12.97
CA ARG A 100 5.59 -4.38 -11.87
C ARG A 100 6.16 -3.79 -10.57
N GLN A 101 7.13 -2.88 -10.69
CA GLN A 101 7.83 -2.24 -9.57
C GLN A 101 7.12 -0.97 -9.09
N ALA A 102 6.14 -0.48 -9.85
CA ALA A 102 5.43 0.76 -9.57
C ALA A 102 4.01 0.54 -9.02
N ARG A 103 3.61 -0.71 -8.73
CA ARG A 103 2.19 -1.01 -8.46
C ARG A 103 1.69 -0.38 -7.18
N VAL A 104 2.45 -0.54 -6.09
CA VAL A 104 2.14 0.09 -4.80
C VAL A 104 2.19 1.60 -4.97
N ALA A 105 3.30 2.13 -5.52
CA ALA A 105 3.50 3.54 -5.82
C ALA A 105 2.32 4.20 -6.56
N ARG A 106 1.93 3.62 -7.71
CA ARG A 106 0.88 4.17 -8.56
C ARG A 106 -0.49 4.06 -7.92
N SER A 107 -0.75 2.99 -7.17
CA SER A 107 -2.00 2.85 -6.42
C SER A 107 -2.11 3.91 -5.33
N VAL A 108 -1.04 4.13 -4.55
CA VAL A 108 -0.98 5.16 -3.52
C VAL A 108 -1.12 6.56 -4.12
N LEU A 109 -0.36 6.88 -5.17
CA LEU A 109 -0.46 8.18 -5.86
C LEU A 109 -1.86 8.44 -6.43
N ALA A 110 -2.49 7.42 -7.00
CA ALA A 110 -3.87 7.53 -7.49
C ALA A 110 -4.86 7.79 -6.34
N LEU A 111 -4.71 7.10 -5.20
CA LEU A 111 -5.53 7.33 -4.01
C LEU A 111 -5.33 8.75 -3.45
N LEU A 112 -4.09 9.22 -3.38
CA LEU A 112 -3.75 10.58 -2.93
C LEU A 112 -4.30 11.66 -3.87
N ALA A 113 -4.41 11.37 -5.17
CA ALA A 113 -5.06 12.25 -6.15
C ALA A 113 -6.59 12.13 -6.17
N GLY A 114 -7.18 11.28 -5.32
CA GLY A 114 -8.63 10.99 -5.31
C GLY A 114 -9.11 10.11 -6.48
N ASP A 115 -8.21 9.62 -7.34
CA ASP A 115 -8.52 8.74 -8.47
C ASP A 115 -8.63 7.28 -8.03
N ARG A 116 -9.77 6.96 -7.41
CA ARG A 116 -10.09 5.59 -6.99
C ARG A 116 -10.27 4.63 -8.16
N ALA A 117 -10.51 5.11 -9.38
CA ALA A 117 -10.63 4.25 -10.55
C ALA A 117 -9.24 3.74 -10.99
N ALA A 118 -8.27 4.64 -11.11
CA ALA A 118 -6.89 4.26 -11.42
C ALA A 118 -6.29 3.36 -10.33
N ALA A 119 -6.55 3.66 -9.04
CA ALA A 119 -6.11 2.80 -7.94
C ALA A 119 -6.65 1.36 -8.08
N ARG A 120 -7.94 1.19 -8.37
CA ARG A 120 -8.55 -0.14 -8.60
C ARG A 120 -7.94 -0.87 -9.80
N VAL A 121 -7.61 -0.17 -10.87
CA VAL A 121 -6.94 -0.76 -12.05
C VAL A 121 -5.56 -1.30 -11.68
N HIS A 122 -4.77 -0.52 -10.93
CA HIS A 122 -3.44 -0.94 -10.50
C HIS A 122 -3.48 -2.10 -9.51
N LEU A 123 -4.38 -2.06 -8.53
CA LEU A 123 -4.58 -3.14 -7.55
C LEU A 123 -5.10 -4.42 -8.22
N GLY A 124 -6.09 -4.32 -9.11
CA GLY A 124 -6.58 -5.48 -9.85
C GLY A 124 -5.56 -6.07 -10.83
N ALA A 125 -4.57 -5.30 -11.27
CA ALA A 125 -3.42 -5.81 -12.02
C ALA A 125 -2.39 -6.51 -11.12
N ALA A 126 -2.22 -6.06 -9.87
CA ALA A 126 -1.38 -6.72 -8.89
C ALA A 126 -1.99 -8.06 -8.43
N GLU A 127 -3.30 -8.08 -8.19
CA GLU A 127 -4.04 -9.29 -7.80
C GLU A 127 -3.94 -10.41 -8.83
N ARG A 128 -4.00 -10.05 -10.12
CA ARG A 128 -3.93 -10.99 -11.25
C ARG A 128 -2.50 -11.34 -11.68
N GLU A 129 -1.48 -10.94 -10.94
CA GLU A 129 -0.09 -11.28 -11.27
C GLU A 129 0.13 -12.80 -11.14
N PRO A 130 0.54 -13.50 -12.22
CA PRO A 130 0.81 -14.93 -12.14
C PRO A 130 2.08 -15.30 -11.37
N ASP A 131 3.06 -14.38 -11.31
CA ASP A 131 4.34 -14.63 -10.65
C ASP A 131 4.22 -14.42 -9.13
N SER A 132 4.31 -15.52 -8.36
CA SER A 132 4.24 -15.49 -6.90
C SER A 132 5.36 -14.69 -6.25
N GLN A 133 6.56 -14.68 -6.84
CA GLN A 133 7.66 -13.87 -6.33
C GLN A 133 7.33 -12.38 -6.47
N VAL A 134 6.78 -11.97 -7.61
CA VAL A 134 6.34 -10.58 -7.81
C VAL A 134 5.21 -10.20 -6.84
N ARG A 135 4.26 -11.11 -6.59
CA ARG A 135 3.18 -10.87 -5.61
C ARG A 135 3.72 -10.67 -4.20
N VAL A 136 4.64 -11.52 -3.74
CA VAL A 136 5.31 -11.40 -2.43
C VAL A 136 6.09 -10.10 -2.34
N THR A 137 6.91 -9.78 -3.35
CA THR A 137 7.68 -8.54 -3.36
C THR A 137 6.78 -7.31 -3.31
N THR A 138 5.65 -7.30 -4.03
CA THR A 138 4.67 -6.21 -4.00
C THR A 138 4.07 -6.04 -2.60
N LEU A 139 3.78 -7.14 -1.89
CA LEU A 139 3.22 -7.09 -0.54
C LEU A 139 4.25 -6.61 0.50
N ILE A 140 5.49 -7.10 0.39
CA ILE A 140 6.61 -6.65 1.23
C ILE A 140 6.86 -5.16 1.02
N GLU A 141 6.85 -4.67 -0.23
CA GLU A 141 7.01 -3.25 -0.54
C GLU A 141 5.96 -2.40 0.18
N ALA A 142 4.68 -2.78 0.08
CA ALA A 142 3.60 -2.06 0.77
C ALA A 142 3.77 -2.08 2.30
N LEU A 143 4.13 -3.23 2.88
CA LEU A 143 4.39 -3.35 4.32
C LEU A 143 5.56 -2.48 4.77
N THR A 144 6.68 -2.50 4.04
CA THR A 144 7.87 -1.71 4.35
C THR A 144 7.56 -0.22 4.28
N TRP A 145 6.82 0.23 3.27
CA TRP A 145 6.44 1.64 3.15
C TRP A 145 5.52 2.09 4.27
N LEU A 146 4.50 1.29 4.59
CA LEU A 146 3.60 1.61 5.69
C LEU A 146 4.35 1.68 7.02
N ASN A 147 5.18 0.68 7.33
CA ASN A 147 5.99 0.67 8.54
C ASN A 147 6.92 1.90 8.61
N ALA A 148 7.66 2.18 7.54
CA ALA A 148 8.55 3.34 7.48
C ALA A 148 7.81 4.67 7.62
N LEU A 149 6.62 4.79 7.03
CA LEU A 149 5.80 6.00 7.14
C LEU A 149 5.23 6.17 8.56
N LEU A 150 4.89 5.07 9.24
CA LEU A 150 4.45 5.10 10.65
C LEU A 150 5.60 5.47 11.59
N ASP A 151 6.83 5.04 11.30
CA ASP A 151 8.03 5.33 12.10
C ASP A 151 8.66 6.70 11.79
N ALA A 152 8.32 7.31 10.66
CA ALA A 152 8.89 8.58 10.26
C ALA A 152 8.56 9.69 11.29
N PRO A 153 9.46 10.66 11.54
CA PRO A 153 9.09 11.85 12.30
C PRO A 153 8.04 12.65 11.51
N THR A 154 6.98 13.11 12.19
CA THR A 154 6.01 14.00 11.55
C THR A 154 6.66 15.36 11.30
N PRO A 155 6.76 15.83 10.04
CA PRO A 155 7.30 17.15 9.78
C PRO A 155 6.40 18.20 10.42
N ALA A 156 7.00 19.23 11.04
CA ALA A 156 6.25 20.40 11.44
C ALA A 156 5.74 21.08 10.16
N LEU A 157 4.44 21.01 9.91
CA LEU A 157 3.81 21.78 8.84
C LEU A 157 4.03 23.26 9.16
N PRO A 158 4.47 24.08 8.18
CA PRO A 158 4.50 25.52 8.39
C PRO A 158 3.09 26.02 8.69
N ASP A 159 2.96 26.97 9.63
CA ASP A 159 1.67 27.58 9.94
C ASP A 159 1.04 28.11 8.64
N PRO A 160 -0.28 27.90 8.43
CA PRO A 160 -0.96 28.45 7.28
C PRO A 160 -0.80 29.99 7.29
N PRO A 161 -0.63 30.62 6.11
CA PRO A 161 -0.54 32.07 6.03
C PRO A 161 -1.80 32.72 6.64
N PRO A 162 -1.67 33.89 7.30
CA PRO A 162 -2.83 34.59 7.85
C PRO A 162 -3.84 34.90 6.74
N GLN A 163 -5.12 34.66 7.05
CA GLN A 163 -6.25 34.99 6.17
C GLN A 163 -6.44 36.50 6.01
#